data_AF-A0A2A5NRW9-F1
#
_entry.id   AF-A0A2A5NRW9-F1
#
_cell.length_a   1.000
_cell.length_b   1.000
_cell.length_c   1.000
_cell.angle_alpha   90.00
_cell.angle_beta   90.00
_cell.angle_gamma   90.00
#
_symmetry.space_group_name_H-M   'P 1'
#
loop_
_entity.id
_entity.type
_entity.pdbx_description
1 polymer ?
#
loop_
_entity_poly.entity_id
_entity_poly.type
_entity_poly.pdbx_seq_one_letter_code
_entity_poly.pdbx_strand_id
1 'polypeptide(L)'
;MIWIIGAACIFVGLLGYTGVWRSWAKGGLSYWVFGLFWFGLGIVLVSIVLALPDRPSWLFWVPAVIALLGAASTWYLPSALTPRWFRALRSSWR
;
A
#
# COMPACT_ATOMS: atom_id res chain seq x y z
N MET A 1 9.56 2.99 -16.21
CA MET A 1 8.32 2.23 -16.48
C MET A 1 7.74 1.64 -15.20
N ILE A 2 8.48 0.84 -14.43
CA ILE A 2 7.95 0.22 -13.20
C ILE A 2 7.54 1.22 -12.10
N TRP A 3 8.21 2.38 -12.01
CA TRP A 3 7.84 3.46 -11.09
C TRP A 3 6.47 4.07 -11.38
N ILE A 4 5.99 4.04 -12.64
CA ILE A 4 4.65 4.53 -13.02
C ILE A 4 3.58 3.61 -12.44
N ILE A 5 3.82 2.30 -12.48
CA ILE A 5 2.95 1.29 -11.85
C ILE A 5 2.93 1.54 -10.34
N GLY A 6 4.10 1.75 -9.73
CA GLY A 6 4.20 2.09 -8.31
C GLY A 6 3.41 3.34 -7.94
N ALA A 7 3.54 4.42 -8.72
CA ALA A 7 2.80 5.67 -8.51
C ALA A 7 1.28 5.50 -8.66
N ALA A 8 0.82 4.73 -9.64
CA ALA A 8 -0.59 4.42 -9.81
C ALA A 8 -1.15 3.62 -8.62
N CYS A 9 -0.40 2.63 -8.14
CA CYS A 9 -0.76 1.86 -6.95
C CYS A 9 -0.83 2.74 -5.69
N ILE A 10 0.13 3.66 -5.50
CA ILE A 10 0.10 4.65 -4.42
C ILE A 10 -1.18 5.48 -4.50
N PHE A 11 -1.51 6.02 -5.68
CA PHE A 11 -2.68 6.87 -5.86
C PHE A 11 -3.98 6.14 -5.48
N VAL A 12 -4.17 4.90 -5.99
CA VAL A 12 -5.34 4.07 -5.65
C VAL A 12 -5.39 3.79 -4.14
N GLY A 13 -4.26 3.42 -3.54
CA GLY A 13 -4.22 3.18 -2.11
C GLY A 13 -4.45 4.43 -1.25
N LEU A 14 -4.03 5.60 -1.73
CA LEU A 14 -4.29 6.89 -1.10
C LEU A 14 -5.78 7.23 -1.09
N LEU A 15 -6.50 6.93 -2.17
CA LEU A 15 -7.97 7.03 -2.22
C LEU A 15 -8.63 6.11 -1.19
N GLY A 16 -8.05 4.94 -0.96
CA GLY A 16 -8.37 4.07 0.17
C GLY A 16 -8.17 4.79 1.50
N TYR A 17 -6.97 5.29 1.79
CA TYR A 17 -6.65 5.92 3.07
C TYR A 17 -7.50 7.16 3.39
N THR A 18 -7.76 8.00 2.39
CA THR A 18 -8.59 9.21 2.50
C THR A 18 -10.08 8.92 2.65
N GLY A 19 -10.51 7.67 2.45
CA GLY A 19 -11.92 7.29 2.53
C GLY A 19 -12.74 7.75 1.33
N VAL A 20 -12.15 8.40 0.31
CA VAL A 20 -12.82 8.72 -0.97
C VAL A 20 -13.31 7.44 -1.63
N TRP A 21 -12.51 6.37 -1.55
CA TRP A 21 -12.85 5.04 -2.04
C TRP A 21 -14.14 4.47 -1.40
N ARG A 22 -14.52 4.92 -0.19
CA ARG A 22 -15.78 4.51 0.47
C ARG A 22 -17.01 4.83 -0.37
N SER A 23 -17.00 5.96 -1.09
CA SER A 23 -18.11 6.37 -1.94
C SER A 23 -18.27 5.49 -3.19
N TRP A 24 -17.18 4.85 -3.63
CA TRP A 24 -17.14 3.99 -4.81
C TRP A 24 -17.32 2.51 -4.47
N ALA A 25 -16.90 2.10 -3.26
CA ALA A 25 -17.07 0.74 -2.74
C ALA A 25 -18.49 0.48 -2.23
N LYS A 26 -19.49 0.54 -3.11
CA LYS A 26 -20.88 0.14 -2.83
C LYS A 26 -20.98 -1.40 -2.74
N GLY A 27 -20.54 -1.99 -1.62
CA GLY A 27 -20.81 -3.41 -1.32
C GLY A 27 -19.64 -4.25 -0.80
N GLY A 28 -18.44 -3.69 -0.61
CA GLY A 28 -17.32 -4.46 -0.07
C GLY A 28 -16.10 -3.62 0.24
N LEU A 29 -15.82 -3.44 1.52
CA LEU A 29 -14.58 -2.86 2.01
C LEU A 29 -13.51 -3.95 2.08
N SER A 30 -12.43 -3.83 1.31
CA SER A 30 -11.39 -4.86 1.23
C SER A 30 -9.98 -4.31 1.47
N TYR A 31 -9.12 -5.15 2.08
CA TYR A 31 -7.77 -4.76 2.53
C TYR A 31 -6.81 -4.47 1.37
N TRP A 32 -7.05 -5.04 0.19
CA TRP A 32 -6.17 -4.92 -0.96
C TRP A 32 -5.93 -3.46 -1.37
N VAL A 33 -6.92 -2.58 -1.20
CA VAL A 33 -6.80 -1.16 -1.55
C VAL A 33 -5.71 -0.49 -0.71
N PHE A 34 -5.65 -0.79 0.59
CA PHE A 34 -4.59 -0.26 1.46
C PHE A 34 -3.24 -0.91 1.16
N GLY A 35 -3.23 -2.20 0.81
CA GLY A 35 -2.01 -2.90 0.44
C GLY A 35 -1.36 -2.36 -0.83
N LEU A 36 -2.16 -1.90 -1.80
CA LEU A 36 -1.67 -1.24 -2.99
C LEU A 36 -0.86 0.02 -2.69
N PHE A 37 -1.20 0.76 -1.64
CA PHE A 37 -0.40 1.92 -1.22
C PHE A 37 1.03 1.49 -0.85
N TRP A 38 1.15 0.52 0.07
CA TRP A 38 2.44 0.04 0.56
C TRP A 38 3.24 -0.69 -0.52
N PHE A 39 2.56 -1.47 -1.36
CA PHE A 39 3.16 -2.13 -2.50
C PHE A 39 3.72 -1.11 -3.50
N GLY A 40 2.92 -0.11 -3.86
CA GLY A 40 3.33 0.97 -4.76
C GLY A 40 4.49 1.80 -4.20
N LEU A 41 4.45 2.12 -2.90
CA LEU A 41 5.52 2.79 -2.19
C LEU A 41 6.82 1.99 -2.26
N GLY A 42 6.76 0.69 -2.00
CA GLY A 42 7.90 -0.22 -2.12
C GLY A 42 8.48 -0.22 -3.54
N ILE A 43 7.65 -0.29 -4.58
CA ILE A 43 8.11 -0.23 -5.99
C ILE A 43 8.81 1.10 -6.32
N VAL A 44 8.24 2.23 -5.88
CA VAL A 44 8.83 3.55 -6.11
C VAL A 44 10.17 3.66 -5.39
N LEU A 45 10.24 3.25 -4.13
CA LEU A 45 11.48 3.27 -3.36
C LEU A 45 12.54 2.32 -3.94
N VAL A 46 12.15 1.12 -4.39
CA VAL A 46 13.05 0.21 -5.14
C VAL A 46 13.58 0.94 -6.37
N SER A 47 12.72 1.62 -7.13
CA SER A 47 13.14 2.35 -8.34
C SER A 47 14.14 3.47 -8.02
N ILE A 48 13.93 4.20 -6.93
CA ILE A 48 14.85 5.25 -6.45
C ILE A 48 16.19 4.64 -6.05
N VAL A 49 16.16 3.57 -5.22
CA VAL A 49 17.36 2.83 -4.83
C VAL A 49 18.08 2.36 -6.08
N LEU A 50 17.38 1.79 -7.07
CA LEU A 50 17.96 1.31 -8.32
C LEU A 50 18.60 2.40 -9.19
N ALA A 51 18.22 3.67 -9.03
CA ALA A 51 18.79 4.80 -9.74
C ALA A 51 20.03 5.43 -9.06
N LEU A 52 20.29 5.12 -7.79
CA LEU A 52 21.46 5.62 -7.05
C LEU A 52 22.75 4.88 -7.45
N PRO A 53 23.79 5.57 -7.93
CA PRO A 53 25.12 4.98 -8.13
C PRO A 53 25.78 4.61 -6.79
N ASP A 54 26.64 3.59 -6.78
CA ASP A 54 27.48 3.17 -5.65
C ASP A 54 26.76 2.92 -4.32
N ARG A 55 25.50 2.49 -4.39
CA ARG A 55 24.71 2.13 -3.21
C ARG A 55 25.14 0.79 -2.60
N PRO A 56 25.07 0.62 -1.28
CA PRO A 56 25.28 -0.67 -0.66
C PRO A 56 24.14 -1.64 -1.00
N SER A 57 24.48 -2.90 -1.30
CA SER A 57 23.51 -3.91 -1.75
C SER A 57 22.39 -4.19 -0.76
N TRP A 58 22.66 -4.04 0.55
CA TRP A 58 21.65 -4.25 1.58
C TRP A 58 20.50 -3.23 1.53
N LEU A 59 20.74 -2.03 0.99
CA LEU A 59 19.74 -0.96 0.93
C LEU A 59 18.52 -1.34 0.08
N PHE A 60 18.70 -2.26 -0.89
CA PHE A 60 17.61 -2.79 -1.71
C PHE A 60 16.58 -3.58 -0.89
N TRP A 61 16.99 -4.24 0.19
CA TRP A 61 16.10 -5.08 0.98
C TRP A 61 15.03 -4.28 1.72
N VAL A 62 15.34 -3.04 2.12
CA VAL A 62 14.39 -2.18 2.84
C VAL A 62 13.11 -1.95 2.03
N PRO A 63 13.16 -1.38 0.81
CA PRO A 63 11.96 -1.17 0.01
C PRO A 63 11.38 -2.47 -0.57
N ALA A 64 12.20 -3.51 -0.78
CA ALA A 64 11.72 -4.82 -1.20
C ALA A 64 10.82 -5.46 -0.14
N VAL A 65 11.19 -5.37 1.14
CA VAL A 65 10.36 -5.85 2.27
C VAL A 65 9.06 -5.03 2.36
N ILE A 66 9.12 -3.71 2.18
CA ILE A 66 7.91 -2.86 2.16
C ILE A 66 6.96 -3.31 1.03
N ALA A 67 7.48 -3.56 -0.17
CA ALA A 67 6.69 -4.07 -1.28
C ALA A 67 6.07 -5.43 -0.95
N LEU A 68 6.84 -6.36 -0.38
CA LEU A 68 6.37 -7.69 -0.01
C LEU A 68 5.26 -7.63 1.06
N LEU A 69 5.44 -6.81 2.10
CA LEU A 69 4.43 -6.59 3.13
C LEU A 69 3.18 -5.92 2.57
N GLY A 70 3.35 -4.97 1.65
CA GLY A 70 2.24 -4.36 0.92
C GLY A 70 1.44 -5.39 0.12
N ALA A 71 2.11 -6.30 -0.59
CA ALA A 71 1.46 -7.39 -1.32
C ALA A 71 0.75 -8.37 -0.36
N ALA A 72 1.41 -8.78 0.73
CA ALA A 72 0.84 -9.67 1.75
C ALA A 72 -0.40 -9.07 2.42
N SER A 73 -0.45 -7.74 2.52
CA SER A 73 -1.57 -7.06 3.16
C SER A 73 -2.89 -7.07 2.38
N THR A 74 -2.89 -7.63 1.16
CA THR A 74 -4.13 -7.94 0.43
C THR A 74 -4.98 -8.98 1.16
N TRP A 75 -4.37 -9.91 1.91
CA TRP A 75 -5.07 -10.91 2.73
C TRP A 75 -5.32 -10.46 4.16
N TYR A 76 -4.35 -9.77 4.77
CA TYR A 76 -4.44 -9.35 6.16
C TYR A 76 -3.61 -8.08 6.41
N LEU A 77 -4.29 -6.99 6.78
CA LEU A 77 -3.61 -5.77 7.23
C LEU A 77 -3.81 -5.61 8.75
N PRO A 78 -2.72 -5.44 9.53
CA PRO A 78 -2.80 -5.12 10.95
C PRO A 78 -3.66 -3.88 11.20
N SER A 79 -4.40 -3.88 12.31
CA SER A 79 -5.29 -2.78 12.68
C SER A 79 -4.57 -1.42 12.83
N ALA A 80 -3.27 -1.42 13.13
CA ALA A 80 -2.45 -0.21 13.20
C ALA A 80 -2.30 0.48 11.84
N LEU A 81 -2.28 -0.28 10.73
CA LEU A 81 -2.09 0.23 9.37
C LEU A 81 -3.41 0.53 8.64
N THR A 82 -4.54 0.07 9.19
CA THR A 82 -5.86 0.43 8.69
C THR A 82 -6.32 1.81 9.20
N PRO A 83 -6.96 2.64 8.38
CA PRO A 83 -7.46 3.94 8.82
C PRO A 83 -8.57 3.82 9.86
N ARG A 84 -8.74 4.87 10.70
CA ARG A 84 -9.72 4.89 11.81
C ARG A 84 -11.15 4.64 11.34
N TRP A 85 -11.55 5.23 10.21
CA TRP A 85 -12.89 5.06 9.64
C TRP A 85 -13.18 3.61 9.26
N PHE A 86 -12.19 2.90 8.71
CA PHE A 86 -12.32 1.50 8.30
C PHE A 86 -12.48 0.59 9.51
N ARG A 87 -11.71 0.86 10.58
CA ARG A 87 -11.83 0.15 11.86
C ARG A 87 -13.22 0.33 12.49
N ALA A 88 -13.74 1.57 12.51
CA ALA A 88 -15.06 1.87 13.04
C ALA A 88 -16.18 1.16 12.26
N LEU A 89 -16.05 1.09 10.93
CA LEU A 89 -17.03 0.39 10.10
C LEU A 89 -16.96 -1.13 10.32
N ARG A 90 -15.75 -1.69 10.42
CA ARG A 90 -15.57 -3.13 10.71
C ARG A 90 -16.11 -3.53 12.08
N SER A 91 -16.00 -2.67 13.10
CA SER A 91 -16.60 -2.94 14.41
C SER A 91 -18.12 -2.93 14.38
N SER A 92 -18.76 -2.15 13.49
CA SER A 92 -20.22 -2.16 13.32
C SER A 92 -20.78 -3.36 12.55
N TRP A 93 -19.92 -4.20 11.96
CA TRP A 93 -20.32 -5.42 11.26
C TRP A 93 -20.33 -6.67 12.16
N ARG A 94 -19.77 -6.55 13.37
CA ARG A 94 -19.89 -7.56 14.43
C ARG A 94 -21.12 -7.28 15.28
#